data_AF-A0A958U861-F1
#
_entry.id   AF-A0A958U861-F1
#
_cell.length_a   1.000
_cell.length_b   1.000
_cell.length_c   1.000
_cell.angle_alpha   90.00
_cell.angle_beta   90.00
_cell.angle_gamma   90.00
#
_symmetry.space_group_name_H-M   'P 1'
#
loop_
_entity.id
_entity.type
_entity.pdbx_description
1 polymer ?
#
loop_
_entity_poly.entity_id
_entity_poly.type
_entity_poly.pdbx_seq_one_letter_code
_entity_poly.pdbx_strand_id
1 'polypeptide(L)'
;MNLEYFIAKRIIDSKSYKSSVSAPIIKIGIAAIAIGIVVMMIAIATGIGLQQKIRDKVVAFNGQIVISKLSDNNSQESTDPISINQAFYPEFKDVQGVKHIQAVATKFGVIRTETDFESVIVKGVGKD
;
A
#
# COMPACT_ATOMS: atom_id res chain seq x y z
N MET A 1 73.51 -9.13 3.74
CA MET A 1 72.21 -8.49 3.47
C MET A 1 71.88 -8.81 2.01
N ASN A 2 70.86 -9.63 1.73
CA ASN A 2 70.61 -10.16 0.38
C ASN A 2 69.87 -9.12 -0.47
N LEU A 3 70.66 -8.41 -1.27
CA LEU A 3 70.21 -7.29 -2.09
C LEU A 3 69.34 -7.78 -3.25
N GLU A 4 69.59 -9.00 -3.77
CA GLU A 4 68.74 -9.60 -4.81
C GLU A 4 67.34 -9.88 -4.27
N TYR A 5 67.23 -10.40 -3.04
CA TYR A 5 65.93 -10.65 -2.41
C TYR A 5 65.16 -9.36 -2.15
N PHE A 6 65.86 -8.28 -1.76
CA PHE A 6 65.25 -6.98 -1.52
C PHE A 6 64.65 -6.36 -2.80
N ILE A 7 65.39 -6.40 -3.91
CA ILE A 7 64.92 -5.88 -5.20
C ILE A 7 63.78 -6.75 -5.76
N ALA A 8 63.93 -8.07 -5.74
CA ALA A 8 62.90 -8.99 -6.20
C ALA A 8 61.59 -8.81 -5.41
N LYS A 9 61.67 -8.69 -4.09
CA LYS A 9 60.51 -8.44 -3.23
C LYS A 9 59.87 -7.09 -3.54
N ARG A 10 60.65 -6.03 -3.75
CA ARG A 10 60.12 -4.70 -4.07
C ARG A 10 59.41 -4.63 -5.43
N ILE A 11 59.88 -5.37 -6.43
CA ILE A 11 59.25 -5.46 -7.75
C ILE A 11 57.96 -6.30 -7.67
N ILE A 12 57.99 -7.43 -6.96
CA ILE A 12 56.82 -8.33 -6.81
C ILE A 12 55.72 -7.69 -5.94
N ASP A 13 56.09 -6.95 -4.88
CA ASP A 13 55.13 -6.24 -4.02
C ASP A 13 54.57 -4.96 -4.65
N SER A 14 55.07 -4.55 -5.82
CA SER A 14 54.47 -3.50 -6.64
C SER A 14 53.20 -4.05 -7.31
N LYS A 15 52.20 -4.38 -6.49
CA LYS A 15 50.89 -4.86 -6.92
C LYS A 15 50.29 -3.83 -7.88
N SER A 16 50.34 -4.14 -9.18
CA SER A 16 49.75 -3.35 -10.27
C SER A 16 48.28 -2.99 -10.02
N TYR A 17 47.59 -3.76 -9.17
CA TYR A 17 46.19 -3.54 -8.79
C TYR A 17 45.96 -2.55 -7.62
N LYS A 18 46.98 -2.22 -6.81
CA LYS A 18 46.82 -1.38 -5.61
C LYS A 18 46.90 0.12 -5.88
N SER A 19 47.34 0.52 -7.07
CA SER A 19 47.60 1.93 -7.43
C SER A 19 46.99 2.35 -8.78
N SER A 20 46.06 1.56 -9.31
CA SER A 20 45.26 1.95 -10.48
C SER A 20 44.16 2.92 -10.06
N VAL A 21 44.08 4.08 -10.74
CA VAL A 21 42.99 5.06 -10.62
C VAL A 21 41.61 4.40 -10.79
N SER A 22 41.52 3.25 -11.46
CA SER A 22 40.29 2.50 -11.70
C SER A 22 39.69 1.85 -10.45
N ALA A 23 40.49 1.45 -9.44
CA ALA A 23 39.97 0.74 -8.27
C ALA A 23 39.04 1.59 -7.39
N PRO A 24 39.34 2.87 -7.09
CA PRO A 24 38.39 3.80 -6.48
C PRO A 24 37.12 4.03 -7.33
N ILE A 25 37.28 4.17 -8.66
CA ILE A 25 36.16 4.42 -9.58
C ILE A 25 35.16 3.24 -9.56
N ILE A 26 35.66 2.00 -9.63
CA ILE A 26 34.81 0.80 -9.59
C ILE A 26 34.05 0.72 -8.27
N LYS A 27 34.68 1.06 -7.14
CA LYS A 27 34.00 1.07 -5.82
C LYS A 27 32.89 2.11 -5.74
N ILE A 28 33.11 3.31 -6.29
CA ILE A 28 32.09 4.35 -6.37
C ILE A 28 30.93 3.87 -7.26
N GLY A 29 31.22 3.24 -8.39
CA GLY A 29 30.21 2.67 -9.29
C GLY A 29 29.35 1.60 -8.60
N ILE A 30 29.96 0.67 -7.87
CA ILE A 30 29.25 -0.36 -7.10
C ILE A 30 28.36 0.29 -6.03
N ALA A 31 28.89 1.29 -5.29
CA ALA A 31 28.12 2.00 -4.28
C ALA A 31 26.91 2.73 -4.88
N ALA A 32 27.07 3.38 -6.03
CA ALA A 32 25.98 4.08 -6.72
C ALA A 32 24.86 3.11 -7.16
N ILE A 33 25.22 1.97 -7.76
CA ILE A 33 24.25 0.94 -8.18
C ILE A 33 23.53 0.38 -6.95
N ALA A 34 24.26 0.08 -5.87
CA ALA A 34 23.69 -0.45 -4.65
C ALA A 34 22.66 0.52 -4.04
N ILE A 35 22.99 1.82 -3.94
CA ILE A 35 22.07 2.84 -3.45
C ILE A 35 20.82 2.93 -4.35
N GLY A 36 21.00 2.92 -5.68
CA GLY A 36 19.89 2.97 -6.63
C GLY A 36 18.91 1.81 -6.44
N ILE A 37 19.43 0.59 -6.28
CA ILE A 37 18.60 -0.61 -6.04
C ILE A 37 17.87 -0.51 -4.69
N VAL A 38 18.56 -0.06 -3.63
CA VAL A 38 17.94 0.09 -2.29
C VAL A 38 16.77 1.08 -2.34
N VAL A 39 16.96 2.23 -2.97
CA VAL A 39 15.90 3.23 -3.11
C VAL A 39 14.72 2.69 -3.93
N MET A 40 15.00 1.97 -5.02
CA MET A 40 13.97 1.33 -5.83
C MET A 40 13.17 0.29 -5.02
N MET A 41 13.84 -0.53 -4.21
CA MET A 41 13.17 -1.50 -3.33
C MET A 41 12.28 -0.82 -2.29
N ILE A 42 12.75 0.26 -1.66
CA ILE A 42 11.96 1.02 -0.67
C ILE A 42 10.69 1.59 -1.32
N ALA A 43 10.82 2.15 -2.52
CA ALA A 43 9.68 2.71 -3.25
C ALA A 43 8.63 1.64 -3.59
N ILE A 44 9.05 0.47 -4.07
CA ILE A 44 8.13 -0.64 -4.41
C ILE A 44 7.45 -1.18 -3.14
N ALA A 45 8.23 -1.42 -2.08
CA ALA A 45 7.71 -1.96 -0.83
C ALA A 45 6.69 -1.02 -0.17
N THR A 46 6.99 0.27 -0.12
CA THR A 46 6.07 1.27 0.43
C THR A 46 4.85 1.49 -0.46
N GLY A 47 5.01 1.51 -1.79
CA GLY A 47 3.90 1.62 -2.74
C GLY A 47 2.89 0.49 -2.62
N ILE A 48 3.37 -0.77 -2.69
CA ILE A 48 2.51 -1.96 -2.57
C ILE A 48 1.89 -2.05 -1.17
N GLY A 49 2.69 -1.82 -0.12
CA GLY A 49 2.20 -1.85 1.26
C GLY A 49 1.12 -0.80 1.53
N LEU A 50 1.28 0.41 1.00
CA LEU A 50 0.29 1.48 1.10
C LEU A 50 -0.99 1.11 0.36
N GLN A 51 -0.89 0.60 -0.87
CA GLN A 51 -2.06 0.16 -1.64
C GLN A 51 -2.85 -0.91 -0.89
N GLN A 52 -2.16 -1.91 -0.32
CA GLN A 52 -2.80 -2.95 0.47
C GLN A 52 -3.50 -2.37 1.71
N LYS A 53 -2.83 -1.46 2.43
CA LYS A 53 -3.42 -0.86 3.63
C LYS A 53 -4.62 0.04 3.33
N ILE A 54 -4.57 0.80 2.23
CA ILE A 54 -5.71 1.59 1.75
C ILE A 54 -6.86 0.66 1.40
N ARG A 55 -6.60 -0.42 0.65
CA ARG A 55 -7.62 -1.41 0.29
C ARG A 55 -8.28 -2.00 1.53
N ASP A 56 -7.49 -2.46 2.50
CA ASP A 56 -8.00 -3.08 3.72
C ASP A 56 -8.84 -2.09 4.53
N LYS A 57 -8.43 -0.82 4.61
CA LYS A 57 -9.22 0.23 5.28
C LYS A 57 -10.54 0.50 4.53
N VAL A 58 -10.50 0.69 3.22
CA VAL A 58 -11.71 0.97 2.42
C VAL A 58 -12.71 -0.18 2.51
N VAL A 59 -12.23 -1.42 2.45
CA VAL A 59 -13.04 -2.64 2.60
C VAL A 59 -13.62 -2.76 4.00
N ALA A 60 -12.88 -2.42 5.04
CA ALA A 60 -13.39 -2.46 6.42
C ALA A 60 -14.57 -1.48 6.64
N PHE A 61 -14.58 -0.34 5.94
CA PHE A 61 -15.66 0.65 6.04
C PHE A 61 -16.85 0.34 5.13
N ASN A 62 -16.62 -0.09 3.88
CA ASN A 62 -17.69 -0.24 2.89
C ASN A 62 -18.15 -1.69 2.69
N GLY A 63 -17.32 -2.67 3.03
CA GLY A 63 -17.49 -4.06 2.64
C GLY A 63 -16.72 -4.39 1.36
N GLN A 64 -16.61 -5.67 1.04
CA GLN A 64 -15.96 -6.13 -0.20
C GLN A 64 -16.87 -5.96 -1.42
N ILE A 65 -18.18 -6.08 -1.21
CA ILE A 65 -19.22 -5.96 -2.24
C ILE A 65 -20.33 -5.09 -1.64
N VAL A 66 -20.83 -4.14 -2.43
CA VAL A 66 -21.94 -3.26 -2.06
C VAL A 66 -23.07 -3.49 -3.05
N ILE A 67 -24.26 -3.78 -2.53
CA ILE A 67 -25.48 -3.85 -3.31
C ILE A 67 -26.21 -2.53 -3.14
N SER A 68 -26.35 -1.78 -4.23
CA SER A 68 -27.10 -0.53 -4.29
C SER A 68 -28.18 -0.62 -5.36
N LYS A 69 -29.24 0.18 -5.21
CA LYS A 69 -30.25 0.32 -6.25
C LYS A 69 -29.62 1.08 -7.42
N LEU A 70 -29.80 0.59 -8.64
CA LEU A 70 -29.39 1.31 -9.84
C LEU A 70 -30.29 2.54 -10.01
N SER A 71 -29.69 3.72 -10.07
CA SER A 71 -30.36 4.98 -10.36
C SER A 71 -29.43 5.88 -11.17
N ASP A 72 -29.99 6.89 -11.85
CA ASP A 72 -29.20 7.90 -12.58
C ASP A 72 -28.45 8.85 -11.63
N ASN A 73 -28.65 8.71 -10.32
CA ASN A 73 -28.06 9.53 -9.29
C ASN A 73 -26.89 8.79 -8.61
N ASN A 74 -25.66 9.15 -8.98
CA ASN A 74 -24.44 8.57 -8.40
C ASN A 74 -24.03 9.25 -7.07
N SER A 75 -24.99 9.54 -6.20
CA SER A 75 -24.71 10.17 -4.91
C SER A 75 -24.16 9.14 -3.91
N GLN A 76 -23.38 9.61 -2.93
CA GLN A 76 -22.94 8.77 -1.80
C GLN A 76 -24.04 8.56 -0.74
N GLU A 77 -25.26 9.01 -1.04
CA GLU A 77 -26.41 8.94 -0.16
C GLU A 77 -27.35 7.83 -0.60
N SER A 78 -27.85 7.07 0.36
CA SER A 78 -28.89 6.06 0.13
C SER A 78 -30.23 6.78 -0.08
N THR A 79 -30.50 7.20 -1.31
CA THR A 79 -31.75 7.91 -1.66
C THR A 79 -32.96 6.99 -1.66
N ASP A 80 -32.76 5.75 -2.11
CA ASP A 80 -33.82 4.77 -2.31
C ASP A 80 -33.57 3.53 -1.45
N PRO A 81 -34.55 3.10 -0.64
CA PRO A 81 -34.42 1.87 0.14
C PRO A 81 -34.47 0.64 -0.77
N ILE A 82 -33.69 -0.38 -0.39
CA ILE A 82 -33.78 -1.73 -0.94
C ILE A 82 -34.61 -2.57 0.02
N SER A 83 -35.54 -3.36 -0.50
CA SER A 83 -36.32 -4.29 0.33
C SER A 83 -35.40 -5.36 0.92
N ILE A 84 -35.47 -5.56 2.23
CA ILE A 84 -34.76 -6.66 2.93
C ILE A 84 -35.44 -8.03 2.76
N ASN A 85 -36.65 -8.07 2.21
CA ASN A 85 -37.36 -9.32 1.91
C ASN A 85 -36.84 -9.91 0.60
N GLN A 86 -35.61 -10.45 0.65
CA GLN A 86 -34.92 -11.09 -0.46
C GLN A 86 -34.55 -12.52 -0.09
N ALA A 87 -34.51 -13.41 -1.08
CA ALA A 87 -34.16 -14.82 -0.83
C ALA A 87 -32.76 -15.02 -0.24
N PHE A 88 -31.85 -14.05 -0.46
CA PHE A 88 -30.46 -14.08 0.01
C PHE A 88 -30.22 -13.36 1.34
N TYR A 89 -31.24 -12.77 1.96
CA TYR A 89 -31.10 -11.98 3.19
C TYR A 89 -31.91 -12.62 4.32
N PRO A 90 -31.40 -12.68 5.57
CA PRO A 90 -30.11 -12.14 6.05
C PRO A 90 -28.91 -13.06 5.77
N GLU A 91 -29.14 -14.34 5.48
CA GLU A 91 -28.08 -15.31 5.24
C GLU A 91 -28.00 -15.68 3.76
N PHE A 92 -26.79 -15.65 3.19
CA PHE A 92 -26.55 -16.07 1.81
C PHE A 92 -25.60 -17.26 1.78
N LYS A 93 -26.17 -18.45 1.63
CA LYS A 93 -25.45 -19.74 1.68
C LYS A 93 -25.13 -20.33 0.30
N ASP A 94 -25.74 -19.80 -0.76
CA ASP A 94 -25.63 -20.35 -2.11
C ASP A 94 -24.23 -20.16 -2.73
N VAL A 95 -23.49 -19.14 -2.28
CA VAL A 95 -22.15 -18.82 -2.79
C VAL A 95 -21.12 -18.97 -1.68
N GLN A 96 -20.15 -19.86 -1.91
CA GLN A 96 -19.02 -20.01 -1.01
C GLN A 96 -18.17 -18.73 -0.98
N GLY A 97 -17.85 -18.25 0.23
CA GLY A 97 -16.99 -17.08 0.44
C GLY A 97 -17.70 -15.84 0.99
N VAL A 98 -19.04 -15.82 0.99
CA VAL A 98 -19.81 -14.78 1.68
C VAL A 98 -19.94 -15.14 3.16
N LYS A 99 -19.33 -14.32 4.03
CA LYS A 99 -19.32 -14.57 5.49
C LYS A 99 -20.48 -13.90 6.22
N HIS A 100 -20.90 -12.72 5.76
CA HIS A 100 -21.90 -11.88 6.42
C HIS A 100 -22.55 -10.94 5.41
N ILE A 101 -23.82 -10.63 5.61
CA ILE A 101 -24.54 -9.59 4.87
C ILE A 101 -25.10 -8.58 5.86
N GLN A 102 -24.76 -7.31 5.64
CA GLN A 102 -25.18 -6.22 6.51
C GLN A 102 -26.08 -5.24 5.74
N ALA A 103 -27.26 -4.96 6.27
CA ALA A 103 -28.05 -3.83 5.80
C ALA A 103 -27.41 -2.52 6.32
N VAL A 104 -27.14 -1.59 5.42
CA VAL A 104 -26.54 -0.29 5.73
C VAL A 104 -27.30 0.82 5.01
N ALA A 105 -27.25 2.03 5.56
CA ALA A 105 -27.79 3.22 4.92
C ALA A 105 -26.82 4.39 5.12
N THR A 106 -26.58 5.18 4.08
CA THR A 106 -25.76 6.39 4.14
C THR A 106 -26.62 7.63 3.96
N LYS A 107 -26.37 8.66 4.77
CA LYS A 107 -27.06 9.95 4.66
C LYS A 107 -26.07 11.09 4.87
N PHE A 108 -26.21 12.16 4.10
CA PHE A 108 -25.48 13.39 4.39
C PHE A 108 -25.97 14.01 5.71
N GLY A 109 -25.04 14.47 6.52
CA GLY A 109 -25.29 15.16 7.77
C GLY A 109 -24.35 16.35 7.94
N VAL A 110 -24.70 17.24 8.86
CA VAL A 110 -23.82 18.34 9.27
C VAL A 110 -23.66 18.23 10.78
N ILE A 111 -22.42 18.12 11.23
CA ILE A 111 -22.07 18.17 12.65
C ILE A 111 -21.76 19.63 12.96
N ARG A 112 -22.50 20.21 13.90
CA ARG A 112 -22.33 21.60 14.33
C ARG A 112 -21.79 21.64 15.75
N THR A 113 -20.78 22.47 15.98
CA THR A 113 -20.30 22.88 17.30
C THR A 113 -20.79 24.30 17.61
N GLU A 114 -20.46 24.82 18.79
CA GLU A 114 -20.84 26.19 19.15
C GLU A 114 -20.20 27.24 18.22
N THR A 115 -19.02 26.94 17.68
CA THR A 115 -18.22 27.87 16.89
C THR A 115 -18.13 27.53 15.41
N ASP A 116 -18.46 26.31 14.99
CA ASP A 116 -18.23 25.84 13.61
C ASP A 116 -19.23 24.75 13.17
N PHE A 117 -19.17 24.36 11.89
CA PHE A 117 -19.89 23.21 11.35
C PHE A 117 -19.09 22.47 10.28
N GLU A 118 -19.23 21.15 10.22
CA GLU A 118 -18.60 20.31 9.22
C GLU A 118 -19.60 19.32 8.61
N SER A 119 -19.51 19.12 7.30
CA SER A 119 -20.33 18.14 6.59
C SER A 119 -19.75 16.75 6.72
N VAL A 120 -20.62 15.77 6.96
CA VAL A 120 -20.25 14.37 7.13
C VAL A 120 -21.20 13.45 6.36
N ILE A 121 -20.73 12.26 6.02
CA ILE A 121 -21.59 11.18 5.56
C ILE A 121 -21.73 10.21 6.72
N VAL A 122 -22.95 10.08 7.23
CA VAL A 122 -23.26 9.15 8.31
C VAL A 122 -23.65 7.81 7.71
N LYS A 123 -23.01 6.73 8.17
CA LYS A 123 -23.35 5.36 7.81
C LYS A 123 -24.09 4.69 8.97
N GLY A 124 -25.38 4.49 8.81
CA GLY A 124 -26.20 3.64 9.68
C GLY A 124 -25.97 2.17 9.36
N VAL A 125 -25.87 1.36 10.41
CA VAL A 125 -25.78 -0.10 10.33
C VAL A 125 -27.07 -0.69 10.92
N GLY A 126 -27.71 -1.59 10.18
CA GLY A 126 -28.92 -2.27 10.63
C GLY A 126 -28.69 -3.10 11.90
N LYS A 127 -29.77 -3.43 12.59
CA LYS A 127 -29.72 -4.42 13.68
C LYS A 127 -29.60 -5.79 13.02
N ASP A 128 -28.50 -6.48 13.28
CA ASP A 128 -28.35 -7.90 12.94
C ASP A 128 -29.39 -8.75 13.69
#